data_AF-A0A7Y2FVV3-F1
#
_entry.id   AF-A0A7Y2FVV3-F1
#
_cell.length_a   1.000
_cell.length_b   1.000
_cell.length_c   1.000
_cell.angle_alpha   90.00
_cell.angle_beta   90.00
_cell.angle_gamma   90.00
#
_symmetry.space_group_name_H-M   'P 1'
#
loop_
_entity.id
_entity.type
_entity.pdbx_description
1 polymer ?
#
loop_
_entity_poly.entity_id
_entity_poly.type
_entity_poly.pdbx_seq_one_letter_code
_entity_poly.pdbx_strand_id
1 'polypeptide(L)'
;MRKLILGMLTCICFFSINQVVIAQNMEVDGTARLTVLDMDTISTDIVVRQGDGTLAISDITEVNCPGGREAEGSFYLGKDTLGGIVFHVYTGDDGQQHGLIVSKTENAAVKWQNTAILIGADRTWDGDFNTGLMTDSPAKDWVTANFSAE
;
A
#
# COMPACT_ATOMS: atom_id res chain seq x y z
N MET A 1 61.41 25.45 61.50
CA MET A 1 60.70 24.16 61.69
C MET A 1 59.21 24.36 61.46
N ARG A 2 58.66 23.88 60.35
CA ARG A 2 57.42 23.09 60.23
C ARG A 2 57.14 22.86 58.74
N LYS A 3 57.30 21.60 58.34
CA LYS A 3 56.93 21.02 57.05
C LYS A 3 55.41 20.94 57.01
N LEU A 4 54.77 21.38 55.93
CA LEU A 4 53.41 20.99 55.58
C LEU A 4 53.47 20.22 54.27
N ILE A 5 53.27 18.91 54.45
CA ILE A 5 53.05 17.91 53.43
C ILE A 5 51.68 18.21 52.81
N LEU A 6 51.62 18.41 51.50
CA LEU A 6 50.51 17.88 50.72
C LEU A 6 51.02 17.60 49.32
N GLY A 7 51.67 16.44 49.23
CA GLY A 7 52.06 15.85 47.97
C GLY A 7 50.83 15.75 47.08
N MET A 8 50.89 16.45 45.95
CA MET A 8 50.94 15.80 44.64
C MET A 8 50.09 14.52 44.57
N LEU A 9 48.80 14.66 44.85
CA LEU A 9 47.79 13.75 44.31
C LEU A 9 47.70 14.13 42.84
N THR A 10 48.65 13.60 42.09
CA THR A 10 48.71 13.62 40.63
C THR A 10 47.35 13.24 40.08
N CYS A 11 46.59 14.27 39.70
CA CYS A 11 46.03 14.41 38.37
C CYS A 11 45.64 13.05 37.76
N ILE A 12 44.64 12.39 38.35
CA ILE A 12 43.75 11.56 37.56
C ILE A 12 43.03 12.57 36.69
N CYS A 13 43.64 12.89 35.56
CA CYS A 13 43.01 13.54 34.45
C CYS A 13 41.80 12.66 34.12
N PHE A 14 40.64 13.02 34.66
CA PHE A 14 39.39 12.78 33.99
C PHE A 14 39.51 13.46 32.63
N PHE A 15 40.14 12.77 31.67
CA PHE A 15 39.78 12.90 30.27
C PHE A 15 38.35 12.37 30.17
N SER A 16 37.40 13.14 30.70
CA SER A 16 36.06 13.13 30.18
C SER A 16 36.24 13.58 28.75
N ILE A 17 36.32 12.61 27.84
CA ILE A 17 36.09 12.83 26.43
C ILE A 17 34.63 13.26 26.38
N ASN A 18 34.39 14.55 26.62
CA ASN A 18 33.17 15.19 26.20
C ASN A 18 33.19 15.02 24.69
N GLN A 19 32.51 13.98 24.21
CA GLN A 19 32.19 13.88 22.80
C GLN A 19 31.35 15.12 22.49
N VAL A 20 32.02 16.16 22.00
CA VAL A 20 31.34 17.29 21.37
C VAL A 20 30.71 16.68 20.14
N VAL A 21 29.44 16.31 20.25
CA VAL A 21 28.61 16.02 19.09
C VAL A 21 28.43 17.36 18.41
N ILE A 22 29.34 17.68 17.48
CA ILE A 22 29.20 18.84 16.62
C ILE A 22 28.00 18.52 15.75
N ALA A 23 26.86 19.14 16.05
CA ALA A 23 25.75 19.16 15.12
C ALA A 23 26.27 19.77 13.81
N GLN A 24 26.42 18.94 12.78
CA GLN A 24 26.74 19.42 11.46
C GLN A 24 25.45 19.93 10.86
N ASN A 25 25.25 21.24 10.93
CA ASN A 25 24.15 21.87 10.21
C ASN A 25 24.42 21.71 8.72
N MET A 26 23.51 21.05 8.01
CA MET A 26 23.55 20.99 6.56
C MET A 26 22.88 22.26 6.03
N GLU A 27 23.69 23.24 5.64
CA GLU A 27 23.23 24.42 4.90
C GLU A 27 23.18 24.07 3.41
N VAL A 28 22.02 24.26 2.79
CA VAL A 28 21.82 23.97 1.36
C VAL A 28 21.41 25.26 0.67
N ASP A 29 22.32 25.82 -0.13
CA ASP A 29 22.00 26.93 -1.04
C ASP A 29 21.26 26.38 -2.27
N GLY A 30 19.96 26.06 -2.11
CA GLY A 30 19.10 25.59 -3.20
C GLY A 30 18.13 24.49 -2.80
N THR A 31 17.91 23.53 -3.72
CA THR A 31 16.93 22.46 -3.51
C THR A 31 17.59 21.23 -2.87
N ALA A 32 17.14 20.88 -1.67
CA ALA A 32 17.50 19.61 -1.05
C ALA A 32 16.56 18.49 -1.53
N ARG A 33 17.12 17.36 -1.96
CA ARG A 33 16.36 16.16 -2.35
C ARG A 33 16.63 15.05 -1.34
N LEU A 34 15.62 14.70 -0.56
CA LEU A 34 15.67 13.56 0.36
C LEU A 34 15.32 12.28 -0.40
N THR A 35 16.18 11.26 -0.32
CA THR A 35 15.90 9.92 -0.85
C THR A 35 15.86 8.95 0.31
N VAL A 36 14.70 8.31 0.54
CA VAL A 36 14.56 7.27 1.55
C VAL A 36 15.16 5.98 0.99
N LEU A 37 16.23 5.48 1.61
CA LEU A 37 16.96 4.29 1.14
C LEU A 37 16.43 2.97 1.73
N ASP A 38 15.59 3.04 2.76
CA ASP A 38 14.95 1.89 3.38
C ASP A 38 13.47 2.18 3.61
N MET A 39 12.59 1.41 2.97
CA MET A 39 11.14 1.51 3.14
C MET A 39 10.73 0.73 4.38
N ASP A 40 11.16 1.19 5.56
CA ASP A 40 10.53 0.74 6.79
C ASP A 40 9.12 1.36 6.84
N THR A 41 8.10 0.53 6.63
CA THR A 41 6.71 0.94 6.38
C THR A 41 6.01 1.57 7.60
N ILE A 42 6.72 1.74 8.71
CA ILE A 42 6.19 2.33 9.95
C ILE A 42 6.69 3.75 10.24
N SER A 43 7.62 4.28 9.45
CA SER A 43 8.09 5.66 9.63
C SER A 43 7.13 6.63 8.93
N THR A 44 6.40 7.43 9.72
CA THR A 44 5.40 8.38 9.19
C THR A 44 5.92 9.81 9.07
N ASP A 45 7.06 10.13 9.70
CA ASP A 45 7.45 11.51 9.97
C ASP A 45 8.90 11.79 9.53
N ILE A 46 9.07 12.85 8.72
CA ILE A 46 10.38 13.48 8.49
C ILE A 46 10.49 14.65 9.46
N VAL A 47 11.33 14.52 10.48
CA VAL A 47 11.49 15.55 11.52
C VAL A 47 12.82 16.28 11.34
N VAL A 48 12.80 17.52 10.85
CA VAL A 48 13.96 18.42 10.89
C VAL A 48 13.89 19.23 12.18
N ARG A 49 14.77 18.92 13.14
CA ARG A 49 14.91 19.66 14.40
C ARG A 49 15.91 20.79 14.23
N GLN A 50 15.56 22.00 14.63
CA GLN A 50 16.50 23.11 14.70
C GLN A 50 17.36 23.02 15.96
N GLY A 51 18.50 23.72 15.96
CA GLY A 51 19.45 23.73 17.08
C GLY A 51 18.89 24.30 18.39
N ASP A 52 17.76 25.02 18.35
CA ASP A 52 17.04 25.55 19.52
C ASP A 52 15.96 24.59 20.04
N GLY A 53 15.80 23.41 19.42
CA GLY A 53 14.81 22.40 19.81
C GLY A 53 13.43 22.59 19.22
N THR A 54 13.21 23.61 18.37
CA THR A 54 11.96 23.77 17.62
C THR A 54 11.93 22.88 16.36
N LEU A 55 10.73 22.53 15.92
CA LEU A 55 10.49 21.80 14.67
C LEU A 55 10.54 22.80 13.50
N ALA A 56 11.35 22.53 12.48
CA ALA A 56 11.47 23.40 11.30
C ALA A 56 10.29 23.28 10.30
N ILE A 57 9.20 22.63 10.70
CA ILE A 57 8.00 22.51 9.86
C ILE A 57 7.10 23.68 10.25
N SER A 58 7.31 24.84 9.62
CA SER A 58 6.44 26.00 9.87
C SER A 58 5.25 26.06 8.92
N ASP A 59 5.24 25.38 7.78
CA ASP A 59 4.06 25.23 6.91
C ASP A 59 4.42 24.24 5.78
N ILE A 60 4.09 22.97 5.94
CA ILE A 60 3.99 22.10 4.76
C ILE A 60 2.65 22.44 4.12
N THR A 61 2.69 23.29 3.09
CA THR A 61 1.48 23.65 2.33
C THR A 61 0.95 22.45 1.52
N GLU A 62 1.84 21.56 1.07
CA GLU A 62 1.47 20.35 0.35
C GLU A 62 2.54 19.27 0.51
N VAL A 63 2.15 18.07 0.95
CA VAL A 63 2.91 16.84 0.72
C VAL A 63 2.35 16.22 -0.55
N ASN A 64 2.99 16.48 -1.69
CA ASN A 64 2.67 15.74 -2.91
C ASN A 64 3.35 14.37 -2.80
N CYS A 65 2.56 13.34 -2.51
CA CYS A 65 2.97 11.95 -2.66
C CYS A 65 2.44 11.44 -4.00
N PRO A 66 3.28 11.41 -5.07
CA PRO A 66 2.84 10.93 -6.37
C PRO A 66 2.49 9.44 -6.23
N GLY A 67 1.20 9.13 -6.13
CA GLY A 67 0.68 7.77 -5.99
C GLY A 67 0.07 7.41 -4.63
N GLY A 68 0.01 8.34 -3.66
CA GLY A 68 -0.47 8.05 -2.29
C GLY A 68 -1.97 8.18 -2.06
N ARG A 69 -2.74 8.67 -3.04
CA ARG A 69 -4.21 8.66 -2.96
C ARG A 69 -4.70 7.48 -3.77
N GLU A 70 -5.02 6.38 -3.08
CA GLU A 70 -5.95 5.37 -3.58
C GLU A 70 -7.16 6.15 -4.09
N ALA A 71 -7.32 6.29 -5.41
CA ALA A 71 -8.48 6.96 -5.94
C ALA A 71 -9.68 6.12 -5.50
N GLU A 72 -10.50 6.66 -4.59
CA GLU A 72 -11.74 6.03 -4.14
C GLU A 72 -12.49 5.57 -5.38
N GLY A 73 -12.64 4.24 -5.54
CA GLY A 73 -13.24 3.63 -6.73
C GLY A 73 -12.30 2.82 -7.63
N SER A 74 -10.98 2.80 -7.40
CA SER A 74 -10.08 1.96 -8.21
C SER A 74 -10.19 0.48 -7.80
N PHE A 75 -10.35 -0.41 -8.77
CA PHE A 75 -10.23 -1.85 -8.58
C PHE A 75 -8.76 -2.27 -8.75
N TYR A 76 -8.29 -3.17 -7.88
CA TYR A 76 -6.95 -3.74 -7.92
C TYR A 76 -7.00 -5.25 -7.64
N LEU A 77 -5.97 -5.97 -8.09
CA LEU A 77 -5.88 -7.42 -7.91
C LEU A 77 -5.89 -7.79 -6.42
N GLY A 78 -6.73 -8.75 -6.04
CA GLY A 78 -6.90 -9.20 -4.67
C GLY A 78 -7.89 -8.38 -3.83
N LYS A 79 -8.47 -7.31 -4.38
CA LYS A 79 -9.51 -6.53 -3.69
C LYS A 79 -10.75 -7.39 -3.42
N ASP A 80 -11.20 -7.43 -2.17
CA ASP A 80 -12.48 -8.02 -1.77
C ASP A 80 -13.61 -7.02 -2.04
N THR A 81 -14.48 -7.34 -2.98
CA THR A 81 -15.55 -6.46 -3.44
C THR A 81 -16.64 -7.25 -4.17
N LEU A 82 -17.86 -6.73 -4.20
CA LEU A 82 -19.01 -7.34 -4.89
C LEU A 82 -19.21 -8.85 -4.58
N GLY A 83 -18.89 -9.27 -3.35
CA GLY A 83 -19.03 -10.68 -2.92
C GLY A 83 -17.90 -11.62 -3.36
N GLY A 84 -16.84 -11.12 -3.99
CA GLY A 84 -15.74 -11.91 -4.51
C GLY A 84 -14.38 -11.23 -4.40
N ILE A 85 -13.38 -11.83 -5.06
CA ILE A 85 -12.01 -11.30 -5.14
C ILE A 85 -11.70 -10.91 -6.58
N VAL A 86 -11.20 -9.70 -6.80
CA VAL A 86 -10.74 -9.25 -8.12
C VAL A 86 -9.51 -10.06 -8.53
N PHE A 87 -9.56 -10.77 -9.65
CA PHE A 87 -8.44 -11.60 -10.15
C PHE A 87 -7.95 -11.18 -11.54
N HIS A 88 -8.68 -10.29 -12.21
CA HIS A 88 -8.26 -9.70 -13.47
C HIS A 88 -8.72 -8.24 -13.54
N VAL A 89 -7.85 -7.38 -14.06
CA VAL A 89 -8.12 -5.95 -14.28
C VAL A 89 -7.53 -5.58 -15.63
N TYR A 90 -8.28 -4.86 -16.45
CA TYR A 90 -7.84 -4.35 -17.75
C TYR A 90 -8.49 -3.01 -18.06
N THR A 91 -7.90 -2.24 -18.98
CA THR A 91 -8.51 -1.02 -19.52
C THR A 91 -9.19 -1.38 -20.84
N GLY A 92 -10.48 -1.09 -20.94
CA GLY A 92 -11.25 -1.34 -22.14
C GLY A 92 -10.97 -0.31 -23.23
N ASP A 93 -11.46 -0.58 -24.45
CA ASP A 93 -11.39 0.36 -25.57
C ASP A 93 -12.18 1.65 -25.30
N ASP A 94 -13.09 1.63 -24.31
CA ASP A 94 -13.82 2.79 -23.79
C ASP A 94 -13.00 3.66 -22.83
N GLY A 95 -11.76 3.26 -22.53
CA GLY A 95 -10.88 3.96 -21.58
C GLY A 95 -11.26 3.75 -20.11
N GLN A 96 -12.25 2.90 -19.81
CA GLN A 96 -12.65 2.58 -18.45
C GLN A 96 -11.91 1.34 -17.93
N GLN A 97 -11.80 1.25 -16.61
CA GLN A 97 -11.27 0.06 -15.96
C GLN A 97 -12.37 -0.99 -15.84
N HIS A 98 -12.07 -2.18 -16.35
CA HIS A 98 -12.90 -3.37 -16.25
C HIS A 98 -12.15 -4.44 -15.48
N GLY A 99 -12.86 -5.48 -15.05
CA GLY A 99 -12.24 -6.58 -14.35
C GLY A 99 -13.12 -7.81 -14.25
N LEU A 100 -12.52 -8.88 -13.72
CA LEU A 100 -13.24 -10.10 -13.38
C LEU A 100 -13.09 -10.36 -11.89
N ILE A 101 -14.20 -10.76 -11.28
CA ILE A 101 -14.31 -11.07 -9.86
C ILE A 101 -14.66 -12.54 -9.73
N VAL A 102 -13.90 -13.27 -8.92
CA VAL A 102 -14.18 -14.66 -8.59
C VAL A 102 -14.96 -14.74 -7.28
N SER A 103 -16.04 -15.53 -7.27
CA SER A 103 -16.82 -15.75 -6.06
C SER A 103 -15.98 -16.43 -4.97
N LYS A 104 -16.17 -16.01 -3.71
CA LYS A 104 -15.62 -16.71 -2.55
C LYS A 104 -16.38 -17.99 -2.18
N THR A 105 -17.54 -18.22 -2.81
CA THR A 105 -18.41 -19.35 -2.54
C THR A 105 -18.42 -20.30 -3.71
N GLU A 106 -17.99 -21.54 -3.47
CA GLU A 106 -18.16 -22.65 -4.40
C GLU A 106 -19.45 -23.41 -4.07
N ASN A 107 -20.22 -23.77 -5.11
CA ASN A 107 -21.39 -24.63 -4.96
C ASN A 107 -21.27 -25.88 -5.85
N ALA A 108 -20.60 -26.91 -5.34
CA ALA A 108 -20.34 -28.15 -6.06
C ALA A 108 -21.61 -28.98 -6.36
N ALA A 109 -22.76 -28.68 -5.73
CA ALA A 109 -24.01 -29.39 -5.96
C ALA A 109 -24.82 -28.83 -7.14
N VAL A 110 -24.43 -27.66 -7.67
CA VAL A 110 -25.15 -26.99 -8.76
C VAL A 110 -24.72 -27.59 -10.09
N LYS A 111 -25.72 -28.08 -10.84
CA LYS A 111 -25.50 -28.56 -12.20
C LYS A 111 -25.28 -27.38 -13.15
N TRP A 112 -24.40 -27.56 -14.13
CA TRP A 112 -24.27 -26.62 -15.24
C TRP A 112 -25.62 -26.42 -15.94
N GLN A 113 -26.29 -27.52 -16.31
CA GLN A 113 -27.64 -27.56 -16.86
C GLN A 113 -28.34 -28.85 -16.43
N ASN A 114 -29.68 -28.83 -16.38
CA ASN A 114 -30.47 -30.01 -16.07
C ASN A 114 -30.46 -31.04 -17.20
N THR A 115 -30.53 -30.55 -18.46
CA THR A 115 -30.43 -31.39 -19.66
C THR A 115 -29.13 -31.08 -20.40
N ALA A 116 -28.33 -32.10 -20.68
CA ALA A 116 -27.06 -31.96 -21.40
C ALA A 116 -27.30 -31.83 -22.92
N ILE A 117 -27.52 -30.60 -23.37
CA ILE A 117 -27.62 -30.24 -24.80
C ILE A 117 -26.49 -29.30 -25.19
N LEU A 118 -26.10 -29.34 -26.48
CA LEU A 118 -25.14 -28.40 -27.04
C LEU A 118 -25.82 -27.02 -27.19
N ILE A 119 -25.29 -26.02 -26.48
CA ILE A 119 -25.84 -24.65 -26.46
C ILE A 119 -24.99 -23.62 -27.23
N GLY A 120 -23.85 -24.02 -27.80
CA GLY A 120 -22.98 -23.12 -28.55
C GLY A 120 -22.31 -22.02 -27.71
N ALA A 121 -22.18 -22.21 -26.40
CA ALA A 121 -21.45 -21.32 -25.49
C ALA A 121 -19.93 -21.57 -25.61
N ASP A 122 -19.31 -21.07 -26.67
CA ASP A 122 -17.93 -21.38 -27.06
C ASP A 122 -16.95 -20.20 -27.01
N ARG A 123 -17.37 -19.03 -26.50
CA ARG A 123 -16.46 -17.87 -26.37
C ARG A 123 -15.44 -18.09 -25.26
N THR A 124 -14.16 -17.82 -25.54
CA THR A 124 -13.06 -18.10 -24.59
C THR A 124 -13.00 -17.13 -23.41
N TRP A 125 -13.41 -15.87 -23.60
CA TRP A 125 -13.25 -14.78 -22.60
C TRP A 125 -14.53 -13.99 -22.34
N ASP A 126 -15.67 -14.53 -22.78
CA ASP A 126 -16.97 -13.86 -22.66
C ASP A 126 -17.95 -14.78 -21.94
N GLY A 127 -17.72 -14.89 -20.63
CA GLY A 127 -18.53 -15.71 -19.75
C GLY A 127 -19.98 -15.22 -19.64
N ASP A 128 -20.20 -13.91 -19.74
CA ASP A 128 -21.53 -13.31 -19.70
C ASP A 128 -22.37 -13.75 -20.92
N PHE A 129 -21.83 -13.60 -22.13
CA PHE A 129 -22.49 -14.10 -23.33
C PHE A 129 -22.76 -15.60 -23.28
N ASN A 130 -21.76 -16.39 -22.87
CA ASN A 130 -21.90 -17.84 -22.74
C ASN A 130 -22.98 -18.23 -21.73
N THR A 131 -23.06 -17.50 -20.61
CA THR A 131 -24.10 -17.70 -19.58
C THR A 131 -25.48 -17.34 -20.12
N GLY A 132 -25.58 -16.34 -20.99
CA GLY A 132 -26.79 -15.99 -21.73
C GLY A 132 -27.38 -17.17 -22.53
N LEU A 133 -26.52 -18.00 -23.14
CA LEU A 133 -26.92 -19.15 -23.96
C LEU A 133 -27.34 -20.39 -23.15
N MET A 134 -27.07 -20.43 -21.84
CA MET A 134 -27.45 -21.56 -20.99
C MET A 134 -28.98 -21.63 -20.82
N THR A 135 -29.54 -22.83 -21.01
CA THR A 135 -30.99 -23.11 -20.92
C THR A 135 -31.28 -24.11 -19.81
N ASP A 136 -32.31 -23.87 -18.98
CA ASP A 136 -32.66 -24.74 -17.85
C ASP A 136 -31.41 -25.06 -16.98
N SER A 137 -30.78 -23.97 -16.52
CA SER A 137 -29.45 -23.97 -15.94
C SER A 137 -29.47 -23.50 -14.48
N PRO A 138 -29.37 -24.43 -13.52
CA PRO A 138 -29.20 -24.08 -12.11
C PRO A 138 -27.96 -23.23 -11.85
N ALA A 139 -26.88 -23.42 -12.64
CA ALA A 139 -25.67 -22.59 -12.54
C ALA A 139 -25.93 -21.13 -12.93
N LYS A 140 -26.63 -20.89 -14.04
CA LYS A 140 -27.04 -19.54 -14.45
C LYS A 140 -27.91 -18.89 -13.37
N ASP A 141 -28.92 -19.61 -12.88
CA ASP A 141 -29.82 -19.09 -11.84
C ASP A 141 -29.06 -18.71 -10.57
N TRP A 142 -28.08 -19.51 -10.16
CA TRP A 142 -27.25 -19.23 -9.00
C TRP A 142 -26.40 -17.97 -9.19
N VAL A 143 -25.76 -17.81 -10.36
CA VAL A 143 -24.96 -16.61 -10.66
C VAL A 143 -25.85 -15.37 -10.63
N THR A 144 -26.96 -15.36 -11.36
CA THR A 144 -27.87 -14.21 -11.44
C THR A 144 -28.52 -13.84 -10.10
N ALA A 145 -28.76 -14.82 -9.22
CA ALA A 145 -29.35 -14.57 -7.91
C ALA A 145 -28.35 -13.98 -6.88
N ASN A 146 -27.05 -14.23 -7.05
CA ASN A 146 -26.02 -13.87 -6.08
C ASN A 146 -25.09 -12.75 -6.55
N PHE A 147 -25.01 -12.50 -7.86
CA PHE A 147 -24.16 -11.49 -8.47
C PHE A 147 -24.96 -10.68 -9.49
N SER A 148 -24.99 -9.36 -9.34
CA SER A 148 -25.54 -8.47 -10.35
C SER A 148 -24.48 -8.16 -11.40
N ALA A 149 -24.83 -8.30 -12.68
CA ALA A 149 -24.09 -7.65 -13.76
C ALA A 149 -24.43 -6.15 -13.69
N GLU A 150 -23.42 -5.31 -13.40
CA GLU A 150 -23.50 -3.86 -13.62
C GLU A 150 -23.10 -3.53 -15.06
#